data_AF-A0AB36V822-F1
#
_entry.id   AF-A0AB36V822-F1
#
_cell.length_a   1.000
_cell.length_b   1.000
_cell.length_c   1.000
_cell.angle_alpha   90.00
_cell.angle_beta   90.00
_cell.angle_gamma   90.00
#
_symmetry.space_group_name_H-M   'P 1'
#
loop_
_entity.id
_entity.type
_entity.pdbx_description
1 polymer ?
#
loop_
_entity_poly.entity_id
_entity_poly.type
_entity_poly.pdbx_seq_one_letter_code
_entity_poly.pdbx_strand_id
1 'polypeptide(L)' 'MRFFLHDKRGIVGIEVVADNKQSKPYWMRSNLFILTELSQIDDFIKKIEQLISEKITELESIIPV' A
#
# COMPACT_ATOMS: atom_id res chain seq x y z
N MET A 1 0.95 10.29 1.24
CA MET A 1 -0.14 9.29 1.15
C MET A 1 -1.39 10.01 0.68
N ARG A 2 -2.10 9.46 -0.31
CA ARG A 2 -3.35 10.03 -0.85
C ARG A 2 -4.43 8.96 -0.87
N PHE A 3 -5.61 9.27 -0.35
CA PHE A 3 -6.81 8.44 -0.48
C PHE A 3 -7.70 9.03 -1.57
N PHE A 4 -8.28 8.19 -2.42
CA PHE A 4 -9.23 8.61 -3.44
C PHE A 4 -10.31 7.55 -3.62
N LEU A 5 -11.54 8.00 -3.86
CA LEU A 5 -12.64 7.09 -4.16
C LEU A 5 -12.36 6.43 -5.52
N HIS A 6 -12.38 5.11 -5.57
CA HIS A 6 -12.20 4.35 -6.80
C HIS A 6 -13.55 3.73 -7.20
N ASP A 7 -14.17 4.28 -8.25
CA ASP A 7 -15.50 3.89 -8.74
C ASP A 7 -16.64 4.02 -7.69
N LYS A 8 -17.88 3.71 -8.10
CA LYS A 8 -19.11 3.92 -7.30
C LYS A 8 -19.34 2.90 -6.18
N ARG A 9 -18.43 1.96 -5.92
CA ARG A 9 -18.69 0.77 -5.08
C ARG A 9 -18.01 0.75 -3.70
N GLY A 10 -17.66 1.90 -3.13
CA GLY A 10 -17.06 1.93 -1.78
C GLY A 10 -15.63 1.37 -1.73
N ILE A 11 -14.99 1.23 -2.89
CA ILE A 11 -13.57 0.91 -3.04
C ILE A 11 -12.79 2.22 -2.88
N VAL A 12 -11.73 2.17 -2.09
CA VAL A 12 -10.81 3.27 -1.84
C VAL A 12 -9.46 2.91 -2.42
N GLY A 13 -8.93 3.81 -3.24
CA GLY A 13 -7.55 3.80 -3.67
C GLY A 13 -6.66 4.51 -2.65
N ILE A 14 -5.55 3.87 -2.30
CA ILE A 14 -4.49 4.42 -1.46
C ILE A 14 -3.22 4.49 -2.28
N GLU A 15 -2.66 5.67 -2.42
CA GLU A 15 -1.35 5.90 -3.02
C GLU A 15 -0.34 6.26 -1.93
N VAL A 16 0.73 5.47 -1.85
CA VAL A 16 1.86 5.69 -0.96
C VAL A 16 3.10 5.97 -1.82
N VAL A 17 3.65 7.18 -1.67
CA VAL A 17 4.91 7.58 -2.29
C VAL A 17 5.98 7.50 -1.22
N ALA A 18 7.00 6.67 -1.46
CA ALA A 18 8.15 6.50 -0.58
C ALA A 18 9.42 6.96 -1.30
N ASP A 19 10.12 7.91 -0.70
CA ASP A 19 11.38 8.45 -1.23
C ASP A 19 12.54 8.05 -0.30
N ASN A 20 13.47 7.24 -0.80
CA ASN A 20 14.80 7.09 -0.21
C ASN A 20 15.70 8.20 -0.75
N LYS A 21 15.99 9.23 0.07
CA LYS A 21 16.81 10.39 -0.31
C LYS A 21 18.31 10.22 -0.06
N GLN A 22 18.80 8.99 0.15
CA GLN A 22 20.22 8.72 0.27
C GLN A 22 20.97 9.07 -1.03
N SER A 23 22.30 9.22 -0.93
CA SER A 23 23.15 9.43 -2.09
C SER A 23 23.09 8.23 -3.04
N LYS A 24 23.35 8.48 -4.33
CA LYS A 24 23.45 7.42 -5.34
C LYS A 24 24.44 6.33 -4.89
N PRO A 25 24.16 5.05 -5.16
CA PRO A 25 23.08 4.52 -5.99
C PRO A 25 21.76 4.29 -5.25
N TYR A 26 21.68 4.60 -3.95
CA TYR A 26 20.56 4.22 -3.10
C TYR A 26 19.36 5.17 -3.16
N TRP A 27 19.47 6.27 -3.92
CA TRP A 27 18.34 7.13 -4.21
C TRP A 27 17.25 6.35 -4.96
N MET A 28 16.06 6.30 -4.36
CA MET A 28 14.91 5.58 -4.90
C MET A 28 13.64 6.38 -4.63
N ARG A 29 12.73 6.41 -5.62
CA ARG A 29 11.33 6.80 -5.43
C ARG A 29 10.47 5.62 -5.82
N SER A 30 9.66 5.14 -4.88
CA SER A 30 8.72 4.05 -5.09
C SER A 30 7.29 4.57 -4.91
N ASN A 31 6.42 4.23 -5.86
CA ASN A 31 5.00 4.51 -5.78
C ASN A 31 4.26 3.19 -5.60
N LEU A 32 3.51 3.08 -4.50
CA LEU A 32 2.67 1.92 -4.18
C LEU A 32 1.21 2.35 -4.30
N PHE A 33 0.43 1.58 -5.05
CA PHE A 33 -1.01 1.76 -5.21
C PHE A 33 -1.73 0.55 -4.63
N ILE A 34 -2.69 0.79 -3.74
CA ILE A 34 -3.54 -0.24 -3.14
C ILE A 34 -4.99 0.12 -3.48
N LEU A 35 -5.74 -0.86 -3.97
CA LEU A 35 -7.19 -0.79 -4.02
C LEU A 35 -7.74 -1.70 -2.92
N THR A 36 -8.62 -1.19 -2.08
CA THR A 36 -9.26 -1.97 -1.02
C THR A 36 -10.68 -1.47 -0.79
N GLU A 37 -11.54 -2.31 -0.25
CA GLU A 37 -12.82 -1.86 0.30
C GLU A 37 -12.62 -1.19 1.65
N LEU A 38 -13.44 -0.20 1.99
CA LEU A 38 -13.40 0.44 3.32
C LEU A 38 -13.50 -0.58 4.47
N SER A 39 -14.28 -1.64 4.28
CA SER A 39 -14.48 -2.75 5.22
C SER A 39 -13.21 -3.58 5.47
N GLN A 40 -12.23 -3.54 4.55
CA GLN A 40 -11.02 -4.36 4.57
C GLN A 40 -9.77 -3.57 5.00
N ILE A 41 -9.91 -2.28 5.32
CA ILE A 41 -8.79 -1.42 5.71
C ILE A 41 -8.11 -1.92 6.99
N ASP A 42 -8.87 -2.38 7.98
CA ASP A 42 -8.30 -2.87 9.25
C ASP A 42 -7.42 -4.11 9.04
N ASP A 43 -7.84 -5.03 8.18
CA ASP A 43 -7.05 -6.22 7.85
C ASP A 43 -5.82 -5.86 7.00
N PHE A 44 -5.96 -4.86 6.13
CA PHE A 44 -4.84 -4.33 5.36
C PHE A 44 -3.76 -3.71 6.26
N ILE A 45 -4.15 -2.91 7.26
CA ILE A 45 -3.21 -2.31 8.23
C ILE A 45 -2.44 -3.40 8.98
N LYS A 46 -3.12 -4.44 9.47
CA LYS A 46 -2.45 -5.57 10.16
C LYS A 46 -1.40 -6.25 9.29
N LYS A 47 -1.68 -6.45 8.00
CA LYS A 47 -0.69 -7.06 7.08
C LYS A 47 0.50 -6.14 6.84
N ILE A 48 0.30 -4.82 6.76
CA ILE A 48 1.42 -3.86 6.69
C ILE A 48 2.26 -3.92 7.97
N GLU A 49 1.65 -3.96 9.14
CA GLU A 49 2.39 -4.08 10.41
C GLU A 49 3.23 -5.36 10.45
N GLN A 50 2.70 -6.48 9.93
CA GLN A 50 3.44 -7.73 9.80
C GLN A 50 4.61 -7.61 8.82
N LEU A 51 4.43 -6.91 7.69
CA LEU A 51 5.49 -6.67 6.70
C LEU A 51 6.61 -5.80 7.28
N ILE A 52 6.27 -4.70 7.97
CA ILE A 52 7.25 -3.81 8.63
C ILE A 52 8.01 -4.55 9.73
N SER A 53 7.35 -5.48 10.42
CA SER A 53 7.95 -6.32 11.46
C SER A 53 8.71 -7.54 10.90
N GLU A 54 8.88 -7.64 9.58
CA GLU A 54 9.54 -8.76 8.88
C GLU A 54 8.90 -10.13 9.16
N LYS A 55 7.64 -10.16 9.63
CA LYS A 55 6.89 -11.40 9.89
C LYS A 55 6.36 -12.04 8.61
N ILE A 56 6.13 -11.22 7.60
CA ILE A 56 5.84 -11.63 6.23
C ILE A 56 6.81 -10.90 5.30
N THR A 57 7.17 -11.52 4.18
CA THR A 57 8.13 -10.97 3.22
C THR A 57 7.47 -10.35 1.99
N GLU A 58 6.19 -10.64 1.80
CA GLU A 58 5.41 -10.17 0.67
C GLU A 58 3.99 -9.81 1.09
N LEU A 59 3.43 -8.80 0.42
CA LEU A 59 2.06 -8.36 0.58
C LEU A 59 1.39 -8.48 -0.78
N GLU A 60 0.62 -9.55 -0.98
CA GLU A 60 -0.15 -9.72 -2.21
C GLU A 60 -1.32 -8.73 -2.27
N SER A 61 -1.52 -8.15 -3.46
CA SER A 61 -2.68 -7.32 -3.75
C SER A 61 -3.97 -8.15 -3.68
N ILE A 62 -5.00 -7.61 -3.05
CA ILE A 62 -6.31 -8.27 -2.90
C ILE A 62 -7.23 -7.93 -4.09
N ILE A 63 -6.69 -7.48 -5.23
CA ILE A 63 -7.51 -7.23 -6.41
C ILE A 63 -7.81 -8.57 -7.08
N PRO A 64 -9.08 -9.03 -7.13
CA PRO A 64 -9.42 -10.20 -7.94
C PRO A 64 -9.27 -9.81 -9.41
N VAL A 65 -8.58 -10.67 -10.18
CA VAL A 65 -8.51 -10.61 -11.64
C VAL A 65 -9.87 -10.95 -12.24
#